data_AF-A0A945D1V1-F1
#
_entry.id   AF-A0A945D1V1-F1
#
_cell.length_a   1.000
_cell.length_b   1.000
_cell.length_c   1.000
_cell.angle_alpha   90.00
_cell.angle_beta   90.00
_cell.angle_gamma   90.00
#
_symmetry.space_group_name_H-M   'P 1'
#
loop_
_entity.id
_entity.type
_entity.pdbx_description
1 polymer ?
#
loop_
_entity_poly.entity_id
_entity_poly.type
_entity_poly.pdbx_seq_one_letter_code
_entity_poly.pdbx_strand_id
1 'polypeptide(L)'
;MAGIEKEYFTLEEVESCWDMPSRDLVYLAENGLLKVSVRLYGIRIERGFYEEVDEGQWCNIPEERVSFQGLQDLLSRDVYRLFHEGQVKVDQFDAPDDRYCHVLYPEEGIVIKKEELVVSRTERDRVEAKHGLGGVQRTTEVSFRHKNDFADVTLGEQSYTLGPIQAKVVGILYEAAQTGSPWRHGQAVLGEAGSRCTRISDLFKAKADWRKLIQSDKRGKYRLNIKFS
;
A
#
# COMPACT_ATOMS: atom_id res chain seq x y z
N MET A 1 -0.42 -18.62 7.72
CA MET A 1 -0.97 -18.23 9.03
C MET A 1 -2.09 -17.24 8.77
N ALA A 2 -3.31 -17.52 9.22
CA ALA A 2 -4.44 -16.61 9.02
C ALA A 2 -4.19 -15.33 9.82
N GLY A 3 -3.84 -14.25 9.13
CA GLY A 3 -3.67 -12.94 9.74
C GLY A 3 -5.03 -12.40 10.20
N ILE A 4 -5.05 -11.71 11.33
CA ILE A 4 -6.23 -10.98 11.81
C ILE A 4 -6.58 -9.90 10.79
N GLU A 5 -7.85 -9.81 10.41
CA GLU A 5 -8.34 -8.71 9.57
C GLU A 5 -8.39 -7.43 10.41
N LYS A 6 -7.41 -6.55 10.22
CA LYS A 6 -7.33 -5.24 10.91
C LYS A 6 -8.23 -4.20 10.24
N GLU A 7 -8.94 -3.38 11.00
CA GLU A 7 -9.74 -2.26 10.46
C GLU A 7 -8.90 -1.00 10.19
N TYR A 8 -7.72 -0.91 10.80
CA TYR A 8 -6.80 0.22 10.68
C TYR A 8 -5.36 -0.21 10.93
N PHE A 9 -4.41 0.66 10.55
CA PHE A 9 -2.97 0.42 10.62
C PHE A 9 -2.27 1.64 11.21
N THR A 10 -1.22 1.44 12.02
CA THR A 10 -0.37 2.56 12.46
C THR A 10 0.41 3.13 11.29
N LEU A 11 0.92 4.36 11.43
CA LEU A 11 1.77 4.95 10.38
C LEU A 11 3.01 4.08 10.10
N GLU A 12 3.65 3.54 11.14
CA GLU A 12 4.81 2.64 11.01
C GLU A 12 4.49 1.36 10.22
N GLU A 13 3.29 0.80 10.42
CA GLU A 13 2.83 -0.35 9.65
C GLU A 13 2.64 -0.01 8.18
N VAL A 14 2.11 1.18 7.88
CA VAL A 14 1.91 1.65 6.51
C VAL A 14 3.24 1.95 5.82
N GLU A 15 4.17 2.64 6.49
CA GLU A 15 5.54 2.89 6.02
C GLU A 15 6.23 1.58 5.64
N SER A 16 6.15 0.59 6.54
CA SER A 16 6.74 -0.73 6.33
C SER A 16 6.05 -1.50 5.20
N CYS A 17 4.71 -1.45 5.12
CA CYS A 17 3.95 -2.13 4.07
C CYS A 17 4.20 -1.54 2.68
N TRP A 18 4.42 -0.24 2.59
CA TRP A 18 4.62 0.47 1.33
C TRP A 18 6.09 0.60 0.94
N ASP A 19 7.02 0.15 1.79
CA ASP A 19 8.46 0.38 1.64
C ASP A 19 8.74 1.87 1.40
N MET A 20 8.05 2.72 2.17
CA MET A 20 8.00 4.16 1.98
C MET A 20 8.72 4.88 3.13
N PRO A 21 9.65 5.81 2.85
CA PRO A 21 10.25 6.65 3.87
C PRO A 21 9.20 7.50 4.59
N SER A 22 9.37 7.69 5.90
CA SER A 22 8.43 8.48 6.72
C SER A 22 8.11 9.86 6.15
N ARG A 23 9.11 10.57 5.60
CA ARG A 23 8.92 11.88 4.95
C ARG A 23 7.91 11.86 3.80
N ASP A 24 7.84 10.77 3.04
CA ASP A 24 6.97 10.67 1.87
C ASP A 24 5.53 10.37 2.32
N LEU A 25 5.37 9.57 3.39
CA LEU A 25 4.07 9.34 4.02
C LEU A 25 3.52 10.62 4.67
N VAL A 26 4.38 11.37 5.38
CA VAL A 26 4.03 12.69 5.93
C VAL A 26 3.59 13.63 4.81
N TYR A 27 4.34 13.69 3.70
CA TYR A 27 3.95 14.49 2.54
C TYR A 27 2.56 14.12 2.01
N LEU A 28 2.24 12.82 1.90
CA LEU A 28 0.91 12.40 1.46
C LEU A 28 -0.18 12.88 2.43
N ALA A 29 0.07 12.77 3.73
CA ALA A 29 -0.90 13.16 4.75
C ALA A 29 -1.13 14.69 4.80
N GLU A 30 -0.06 15.48 4.80
CA GLU A 30 -0.12 16.95 4.82
C GLU A 30 -0.83 17.53 3.59
N ASN A 31 -0.68 16.88 2.44
CA ASN A 31 -1.30 17.33 1.18
C ASN A 31 -2.71 16.73 0.95
N GLY A 32 -3.30 16.06 1.95
CA GLY A 32 -4.63 15.44 1.84
C GLY A 32 -4.70 14.29 0.83
N LEU A 33 -3.55 13.75 0.40
CA LEU A 33 -3.45 12.60 -0.49
C LEU A 33 -3.62 11.28 0.26
N LEU A 34 -3.39 11.30 1.58
CA LEU A 34 -3.63 10.23 2.53
C LEU A 34 -4.41 10.79 3.73
N LYS A 35 -5.62 10.29 3.99
CA LYS A 35 -6.34 10.59 5.22
C LYS A 35 -5.72 9.84 6.38
N VAL A 36 -5.49 10.56 7.47
CA VAL A 36 -5.09 9.98 8.75
C VAL A 36 -6.20 10.19 9.75
N SER A 37 -6.42 9.17 10.57
CA SER A 37 -7.50 9.11 11.54
C SER A 37 -6.94 8.92 12.94
N VAL A 38 -7.75 9.23 13.94
CA VAL A 38 -7.51 8.89 15.34
C VAL A 38 -8.59 7.94 15.83
N ARG A 39 -8.26 7.05 16.77
CA ARG A 39 -9.24 6.21 17.45
C ARG A 39 -9.78 6.90 18.70
N LEU A 40 -11.08 7.20 18.70
CA LEU A 40 -11.78 7.86 19.78
C LEU A 40 -12.53 6.86 20.67
N TYR A 41 -12.63 7.19 21.95
CA TYR A 41 -13.33 6.39 22.95
C TYR A 41 -14.21 7.28 23.81
N GLY A 42 -15.53 7.18 23.63
CA GLY A 42 -16.50 7.85 24.49
C GLY A 42 -16.50 9.38 24.40
N ILE A 43 -16.06 9.94 23.26
CA ILE A 43 -16.06 11.39 23.02
C ILE A 43 -17.46 11.81 22.58
N ARG A 44 -18.00 12.91 23.12
CA ARG A 44 -19.27 13.44 22.61
C ARG A 44 -18.98 14.31 21.40
N ILE A 45 -19.64 13.99 20.29
CA ILE A 45 -19.55 14.75 19.05
C ILE A 45 -20.92 15.23 18.61
N GLU A 46 -20.94 16.35 17.91
CA GLU A 46 -22.06 16.82 17.12
C GLU A 46 -21.71 16.67 15.65
N ARG A 47 -22.65 16.14 14.86
CA ARG A 47 -22.58 16.18 13.41
C ARG A 47 -23.79 16.90 12.86
N GLY A 48 -23.58 17.56 11.75
CA GLY A 48 -24.62 18.33 11.09
C GLY A 48 -24.16 18.78 9.72
N PHE A 49 -24.90 19.72 9.16
CA PHE A 49 -24.61 20.32 7.87
C PHE A 49 -24.60 21.84 7.96
N TYR A 50 -23.96 22.46 6.98
CA TYR A 50 -23.98 23.89 6.77
C TYR A 50 -25.18 24.23 5.88
N GLU A 51 -26.05 25.12 6.33
CA GLU A 51 -27.19 25.60 5.55
C GLU A 51 -27.12 27.11 5.39
N GLU A 52 -27.36 27.58 4.16
CA GLU A 52 -27.54 29.00 3.87
C GLU A 52 -28.97 29.39 4.26
N VAL A 53 -29.10 30.15 5.36
CA VAL A 53 -30.40 30.59 5.90
C VAL A 53 -30.84 31.95 5.35
N ASP A 54 -29.89 32.73 4.82
CA ASP A 54 -30.10 34.02 4.14
C ASP A 54 -28.89 34.30 3.23
N GLU A 55 -28.96 35.29 2.33
CA GLU A 55 -27.87 35.60 1.37
C GLU A 55 -26.52 35.76 2.09
N GLY A 56 -25.63 34.79 1.87
CA GLY A 56 -24.29 34.74 2.46
C GLY A 56 -24.23 34.38 3.95
N GLN A 57 -25.36 34.09 4.61
CA GLN A 57 -25.42 33.66 6.00
C GLN A 57 -25.55 32.14 6.10
N TRP A 58 -24.45 31.52 6.51
CA TRP A 58 -24.39 30.09 6.76
C TRP A 58 -24.50 29.80 8.25
N CYS A 59 -25.33 28.83 8.61
CA CYS A 59 -25.41 28.35 9.98
C CYS A 59 -25.18 26.83 10.05
N ASN A 60 -24.78 26.39 11.24
CA ASN A 60 -24.64 24.97 11.55
C ASN A 60 -26.01 24.43 11.93
N ILE A 61 -26.50 23.43 11.21
CA ILE A 61 -27.73 22.70 11.53
C ILE A 61 -27.35 21.36 12.15
N PRO A 62 -27.51 21.19 13.48
CA PRO A 62 -27.20 19.93 14.14
C PRO A 62 -28.14 18.82 13.69
N GLU A 63 -27.58 17.71 13.23
CA GLU A 63 -28.31 16.50 12.84
C GLU A 63 -28.30 15.48 13.98
N GLU A 64 -27.12 15.22 14.56
CA GLU A 64 -26.96 14.25 15.64
C GLU A 64 -25.97 14.70 16.72
N ARG A 65 -26.24 14.28 17.95
CA ARG A 65 -25.33 14.43 19.10
C ARG A 65 -25.18 13.08 19.78
N VAL A 66 -23.98 12.51 19.68
CA VAL A 66 -23.75 11.12 20.09
C VAL A 66 -22.47 10.97 20.89
N SER A 67 -22.46 9.96 21.76
CA SER A 67 -21.21 9.43 22.31
C SER A 67 -20.58 8.54 21.26
N PHE A 68 -19.45 8.97 20.70
CA PHE A 68 -18.80 8.30 19.60
C PHE A 68 -17.63 7.43 20.06
N GLN A 69 -17.53 6.26 19.43
CA GLN A 69 -16.40 5.35 19.56
C GLN A 69 -16.08 4.79 18.17
N GLY A 70 -14.84 4.96 17.73
CA GLY A 70 -14.43 4.57 16.39
C GLY A 70 -13.31 5.43 15.84
N LEU A 71 -13.07 5.34 14.54
CA LEU A 71 -12.10 6.17 13.84
C LEU A 71 -12.74 7.49 13.40
N GLN A 72 -12.01 8.59 13.55
CA GLN A 72 -12.35 9.86 12.92
C GLN A 72 -11.16 10.44 12.18
N ASP A 73 -11.43 10.89 10.95
CA ASP A 73 -10.43 11.50 10.08
C ASP A 73 -10.10 12.92 10.57
N LEU A 74 -8.82 13.28 10.48
CA LEU A 74 -8.34 14.61 10.84
C LEU A 74 -8.37 15.55 9.65
N LEU A 75 -8.62 16.82 9.93
CA LEU A 75 -8.51 17.89 8.93
C LEU A 75 -7.04 18.11 8.57
N SER A 76 -6.76 18.39 7.29
CA SER A 76 -5.37 18.55 6.80
C SER A 76 -4.57 19.63 7.55
N ARG A 77 -5.24 20.69 8.04
CA ARG A 77 -4.61 21.73 8.87
C ARG A 77 -4.05 21.18 10.18
N ASP A 78 -4.76 20.25 10.81
CA ASP A 78 -4.39 19.68 12.11
C ASP A 78 -3.32 18.61 11.93
N VAL A 79 -3.38 17.87 10.81
CA VAL A 79 -2.34 16.93 10.39
C VAL A 79 -0.98 17.62 10.22
N TYR A 80 -0.94 18.74 9.50
CA TYR A 80 0.30 19.53 9.32
C TYR A 80 0.90 19.97 10.66
N ARG A 81 0.06 20.55 11.54
CA ARG A 81 0.50 20.98 12.87
C ARG A 81 1.00 19.82 13.71
N LEU A 82 0.32 18.67 13.65
CA LEU A 82 0.66 17.51 14.45
C LEU A 82 1.98 16.85 14.00
N PHE A 83 2.33 16.85 12.72
CA PHE A 83 3.65 16.41 12.27
C PHE A 83 4.78 17.38 12.64
N HIS A 84 4.48 18.67 12.80
CA HIS A 84 5.45 19.69 13.17
C HIS A 84 5.63 19.84 14.70
N GLU A 85 4.53 19.88 15.45
CA GLU A 85 4.46 20.13 16.90
C GLU A 85 4.45 18.83 17.72
N GLY A 86 4.21 17.67 17.10
CA GLY A 86 4.13 16.35 17.73
C GLY A 86 2.77 16.03 18.38
N GLN A 87 2.01 17.06 18.73
CA GLN A 87 0.65 16.95 19.24
C GLN A 87 -0.16 18.19 18.87
N VAL A 88 -1.49 18.04 18.77
CA VAL A 88 -2.39 19.16 18.52
C VAL A 88 -3.70 18.96 19.29
N LYS A 89 -4.32 20.06 19.66
CA LYS A 89 -5.66 20.08 20.26
C LYS A 89 -6.69 20.22 19.14
N VAL A 90 -7.61 19.25 19.05
CA VAL A 90 -8.62 19.12 17.98
C VAL A 90 -10.02 19.24 18.58
N ASP A 91 -10.81 20.15 18.02
CA ASP A 91 -12.22 20.39 18.32
C ASP A 91 -13.16 20.08 17.14
N GLN A 92 -12.58 19.75 15.97
CA GLN A 92 -13.30 19.46 14.74
C GLN A 92 -12.60 18.34 13.97
N PHE A 93 -13.38 17.38 13.47
CA PHE A 93 -12.90 16.31 12.58
C PHE A 93 -13.29 16.59 11.13
N ASP A 94 -12.62 15.89 10.23
CA ASP A 94 -12.96 15.91 8.81
C ASP A 94 -14.37 15.35 8.60
N ALA A 95 -15.11 16.01 7.72
CA ALA A 95 -16.46 15.65 7.33
C ALA A 95 -16.63 15.95 5.83
N PRO A 96 -17.54 15.26 5.12
CA PRO A 96 -17.85 15.56 3.73
C PRO A 96 -18.28 17.03 3.53
N ASP A 97 -18.08 17.56 2.33
CA ASP A 97 -18.21 18.96 1.91
C ASP A 97 -19.15 19.87 2.74
N ASP A 98 -20.45 19.58 2.73
CA ASP A 98 -21.49 20.40 3.37
C ASP A 98 -21.76 20.01 4.83
N ARG A 99 -20.93 19.13 5.40
CA ARG A 99 -21.09 18.55 6.74
C ARG A 99 -19.98 18.98 7.68
N TYR A 100 -20.28 18.88 8.97
CA TYR A 100 -19.32 19.10 10.04
C TYR A 100 -19.35 17.98 11.07
N CYS A 101 -18.24 17.85 11.80
CA CYS A 101 -18.13 16.97 12.97
C CYS A 101 -17.37 17.72 14.08
N HIS A 102 -18.08 18.24 15.07
CA HIS A 102 -17.50 18.99 16.20
C HIS A 102 -17.41 18.14 17.46
N VAL A 103 -16.37 18.36 18.26
CA VAL A 103 -16.26 17.83 19.62
C VAL A 103 -17.14 18.69 20.52
N LEU A 104 -18.12 18.07 21.19
CA LEU A 104 -18.95 18.71 22.21
C LEU A 104 -18.35 18.56 23.61
N TYR A 105 -17.75 17.41 23.89
CA TYR A 105 -17.11 17.15 25.18
C TYR A 105 -15.88 16.25 25.02
N PRO A 106 -14.72 16.67 25.54
CA PRO A 106 -14.47 17.91 26.30
C PRO A 106 -14.61 19.19 25.45
N GLU A 107 -15.14 20.27 26.06
CA GLU A 107 -15.42 21.54 25.36
C GLU A 107 -14.17 22.21 24.78
N GLU A 108 -13.02 22.01 25.43
CA GLU A 108 -11.74 22.52 24.94
C GLU A 108 -11.14 21.71 23.79
N GLY A 109 -11.85 20.69 23.29
CA GLY A 109 -11.31 19.73 22.34
C GLY A 109 -10.39 18.69 22.99
N ILE A 110 -9.93 17.76 22.17
CA ILE A 110 -9.08 16.63 22.59
C ILE A 110 -7.64 16.83 22.14
N VAL A 111 -6.68 16.43 22.97
CA VAL A 111 -5.27 16.42 22.58
C VAL A 111 -4.98 15.11 21.87
N ILE A 112 -4.48 15.20 20.64
CA ILE A 112 -4.08 14.07 19.80
C ILE A 112 -2.58 14.14 19.60
N LYS A 113 -1.90 13.00 19.74
CA LYS A 113 -0.47 12.86 19.50
C LYS A 113 -0.19 12.19 18.17
N LYS A 114 0.99 12.46 17.61
CA LYS A 114 1.46 11.85 16.37
C LYS A 114 1.44 10.32 16.41
N GLU A 115 1.79 9.73 17.54
CA GLU A 115 1.88 8.28 17.70
C GLU A 115 0.50 7.59 17.72
N GLU A 116 -0.59 8.34 17.89
CA GLU A 116 -1.97 7.84 17.91
C GLU A 116 -2.59 7.81 16.51
N LEU A 117 -1.88 8.32 15.49
CA LEU A 117 -2.36 8.35 14.12
C LEU A 117 -2.41 6.96 13.51
N VAL A 118 -3.51 6.70 12.82
CA VAL A 118 -3.74 5.48 12.06
C VAL A 118 -4.27 5.82 10.66
N VAL A 119 -4.15 4.85 9.77
CA VAL A 119 -4.80 4.87 8.45
C VAL A 119 -5.87 3.79 8.46
N SER A 120 -7.10 4.15 8.13
CA SER A 120 -8.19 3.19 7.98
C SER A 120 -7.90 2.20 6.84
N ARG A 121 -8.42 0.98 6.93
CA ARG A 121 -8.27 -0.01 5.85
C ARG A 121 -8.79 0.53 4.52
N THR A 122 -9.96 1.16 4.52
CA THR A 122 -10.59 1.74 3.32
C THR A 122 -9.70 2.78 2.67
N GLU A 123 -9.07 3.65 3.47
CA GLU A 123 -8.18 4.68 2.96
C GLU A 123 -6.86 4.11 2.43
N ARG A 124 -6.29 3.15 3.14
CA ARG A 124 -5.12 2.41 2.68
C ARG A 124 -5.40 1.77 1.31
N ASP A 125 -6.47 1.01 1.20
CA ASP A 125 -6.87 0.32 -0.04
C ASP A 125 -7.07 1.32 -1.20
N ARG A 126 -7.62 2.52 -0.91
CA ARG A 126 -7.79 3.61 -1.88
C ARG A 126 -6.43 4.13 -2.39
N VAL A 127 -5.49 4.42 -1.50
CA VAL A 127 -4.16 4.94 -1.86
C VAL A 127 -3.34 3.89 -2.60
N GLU A 128 -3.41 2.65 -2.14
CA GLU A 128 -2.79 1.49 -2.81
C GLU A 128 -3.28 1.35 -4.25
N ALA A 129 -4.60 1.35 -4.46
CA ALA A 129 -5.19 1.26 -5.80
C ALA A 129 -4.81 2.47 -6.69
N LYS A 130 -4.76 3.68 -6.14
CA LYS A 130 -4.48 4.92 -6.89
C LYS A 130 -3.02 5.04 -7.33
N HIS A 131 -2.09 4.65 -6.46
CA HIS A 131 -0.65 4.88 -6.68
C HIS A 131 0.11 3.60 -7.04
N GLY A 132 -0.56 2.44 -7.08
CA GLY A 132 0.10 1.14 -7.20
C GLY A 132 1.00 0.82 -6.00
N LEU A 133 0.74 1.50 -4.87
CA LEU A 133 1.35 1.23 -3.57
C LEU A 133 0.63 0.03 -2.95
N GLY A 134 1.18 -0.56 -1.89
CA GLY A 134 0.60 -1.79 -1.36
C GLY A 134 1.01 -2.98 -2.20
N GLY A 135 2.30 -3.29 -2.13
CA GLY A 135 2.78 -4.63 -2.41
C GLY A 135 2.19 -5.61 -1.38
N VAL A 136 0.87 -5.81 -1.44
CA VAL A 136 0.09 -6.92 -0.95
C VAL A 136 0.75 -7.61 0.25
N GLN A 137 0.45 -7.14 1.46
CA GLN A 137 0.29 -8.06 2.59
C GLN A 137 -1.08 -8.76 2.46
N ARG A 138 -1.34 -9.41 1.32
CA ARG A 138 -1.95 -10.72 1.40
C ARG A 138 -0.78 -11.62 1.71
N THR A 139 -0.96 -12.56 2.62
CA THR A 139 -0.24 -13.83 2.56
C THR A 139 -0.55 -14.55 1.25
N THR A 140 -0.09 -13.98 0.14
CA THR A 140 0.40 -14.70 -1.00
C THR A 140 1.85 -14.33 -1.02
N GLU A 141 2.66 -15.05 -0.24
CA GLU A 141 3.98 -15.40 -0.75
C GLU A 141 3.73 -15.75 -2.21
N VAL A 142 4.40 -15.05 -3.13
CA VAL A 142 4.48 -15.53 -4.50
C VAL A 142 5.31 -16.80 -4.39
N SER A 143 4.67 -17.89 -3.95
CA SER A 143 5.33 -19.13 -3.59
C SER A 143 5.77 -19.72 -4.91
N PHE A 144 7.03 -19.50 -5.23
CA PHE A 144 7.63 -20.09 -6.39
C PHE A 144 7.77 -21.58 -6.14
N ARG A 145 7.09 -22.39 -6.94
CA ARG A 145 7.24 -23.85 -6.90
C ARG A 145 7.70 -24.30 -8.27
N HIS A 146 8.62 -25.24 -8.29
CA HIS A 146 9.06 -25.87 -9.52
C HIS A 146 9.03 -27.39 -9.35
N LYS A 147 8.81 -28.09 -10.46
CA LYS A 147 8.93 -29.54 -10.60
C LYS A 147 9.70 -29.86 -11.88
N ASN A 148 10.19 -31.10 -11.99
CA ASN A 148 10.81 -31.61 -13.20
C ASN A 148 11.92 -30.69 -13.73
N ASP A 149 12.87 -30.29 -12.86
CA ASP A 149 13.96 -29.38 -13.20
C ASP A 149 13.51 -28.08 -13.88
N PHE A 150 12.49 -27.43 -13.30
CA PHE A 150 11.88 -26.19 -13.81
C PHE A 150 11.11 -26.35 -15.13
N ALA A 151 10.81 -27.58 -15.58
CA ALA A 151 9.90 -27.79 -16.70
C ALA A 151 8.46 -27.39 -16.35
N ASP A 152 8.06 -27.52 -15.08
CA ASP A 152 6.78 -27.02 -14.59
C ASP A 152 7.04 -26.02 -13.46
N VAL A 153 6.60 -24.79 -13.65
CA VAL A 153 6.83 -23.67 -12.73
C VAL A 153 5.51 -23.01 -12.38
N THR A 154 5.26 -22.84 -11.08
CA THR A 154 4.10 -22.11 -10.55
C THR A 154 4.59 -20.88 -9.80
N LEU A 155 4.07 -19.71 -10.17
CA LEU A 155 4.34 -18.42 -9.55
C LEU A 155 3.02 -17.76 -9.16
N GLY A 156 2.68 -17.79 -7.87
CA GLY A 156 1.35 -17.38 -7.40
C GLY A 156 0.26 -18.28 -8.03
N GLU A 157 -0.70 -17.68 -8.73
CA GLU A 157 -1.77 -18.39 -9.43
C GLU A 157 -1.39 -18.85 -10.85
N GLN A 158 -0.22 -18.45 -11.36
CA GLN A 158 0.19 -18.72 -12.74
C GLN A 158 1.05 -19.97 -12.81
N SER A 159 0.74 -20.85 -13.77
CA SER A 159 1.53 -22.05 -14.05
C SER A 159 2.05 -22.04 -15.48
N TYR A 160 3.31 -22.41 -15.63
CA TYR A 160 4.04 -22.41 -16.89
C TYR A 160 4.65 -23.79 -17.12
N THR A 161 4.31 -24.42 -18.24
CA THR A 161 5.07 -25.56 -18.76
C THR A 161 6.13 -25.04 -19.71
N LEU A 162 7.39 -25.27 -19.41
CA LEU A 162 8.57 -24.71 -20.08
C LEU A 162 9.29 -25.78 -20.90
N GLY A 163 9.79 -25.37 -22.07
CA GLY A 163 10.70 -26.22 -22.85
C GLY A 163 12.08 -26.33 -22.17
N PRO A 164 12.94 -27.28 -22.56
CA PRO A 164 14.20 -27.55 -21.87
C PRO A 164 15.12 -26.32 -21.72
N ILE A 165 15.23 -25.49 -22.75
CA ILE A 165 16.05 -24.26 -22.72
C ILE A 165 15.39 -23.19 -21.83
N GLN A 166 14.06 -23.08 -21.86
CA GLN A 166 13.32 -22.15 -21.00
C GLN A 166 13.46 -22.53 -19.52
N ALA A 167 13.36 -23.82 -19.21
CA ALA A 167 13.55 -24.37 -17.87
C ALA A 167 14.95 -24.07 -17.32
N LYS A 168 16.00 -24.29 -18.12
CA LYS A 168 17.39 -23.93 -17.76
C LYS A 168 17.56 -22.44 -17.50
N VAL A 169 16.99 -21.57 -18.33
CA VAL A 169 17.02 -20.12 -18.09
C VAL A 169 16.38 -19.76 -16.75
N VAL A 170 15.22 -20.35 -16.43
CA VAL A 170 14.55 -20.12 -15.14
C VAL A 170 15.41 -20.63 -13.97
N GLY A 171 16.02 -21.81 -14.10
CA GLY A 171 16.94 -22.35 -13.09
C GLY A 171 18.14 -21.44 -12.82
N ILE A 172 18.82 -20.93 -13.84
CA ILE A 172 19.94 -19.98 -13.68
C ILE A 172 19.50 -18.71 -12.96
N LEU A 173 18.32 -18.17 -13.31
CA LEU A 173 17.78 -16.98 -12.65
C LEU A 173 17.34 -17.26 -11.21
N TYR A 174 16.85 -18.46 -10.91
CA TYR A 174 16.51 -18.90 -9.57
C TYR A 174 17.75 -18.97 -8.67
N GLU A 175 18.81 -19.62 -9.13
CA GLU A 175 20.09 -19.70 -8.41
C GLU A 175 20.69 -18.31 -8.16
N ALA A 176 20.70 -17.44 -9.16
CA ALA A 176 21.15 -16.06 -9.00
C ALA A 176 20.37 -15.33 -7.90
N ALA A 177 19.07 -15.58 -7.82
CA ALA A 177 18.21 -14.90 -6.88
C ALA A 177 18.39 -15.41 -5.43
N GLN A 178 18.91 -16.62 -5.22
CA GLN A 178 19.33 -17.14 -3.90
C GLN A 178 20.65 -16.52 -3.37
N THR A 179 21.48 -15.93 -4.25
CA THR A 179 22.84 -15.45 -3.90
C THR A 179 22.91 -13.96 -3.53
N GLY A 180 21.77 -13.30 -3.30
CA GLY A 180 21.69 -11.86 -3.02
C GLY A 180 21.96 -10.94 -4.23
N SER A 181 22.36 -11.51 -5.39
CA SER A 181 22.59 -10.80 -6.65
C SER A 181 21.64 -11.31 -7.76
N PRO A 182 20.33 -10.97 -7.68
CA PRO A 182 19.30 -11.60 -8.52
C PRO A 182 19.35 -11.21 -10.01
N TRP A 183 20.02 -10.10 -10.34
CA TRP A 183 20.06 -9.57 -11.70
C TRP A 183 21.22 -10.17 -12.51
N ARG A 184 20.89 -10.83 -13.63
CA ARG A 184 21.85 -11.49 -14.53
C ARG A 184 21.77 -10.91 -15.94
N HIS A 185 22.90 -10.75 -16.62
CA HIS A 185 22.89 -10.30 -18.01
C HIS A 185 22.21 -11.34 -18.92
N GLY A 186 21.21 -10.91 -19.70
CA GLY A 186 20.38 -11.82 -20.50
C GLY A 186 21.17 -12.64 -21.52
N GLN A 187 22.19 -12.07 -22.14
CA GLN A 187 23.07 -12.81 -23.05
C GLN A 187 23.89 -13.89 -22.35
N ALA A 188 24.39 -13.62 -21.14
CA ALA A 188 25.11 -14.61 -20.35
C ALA A 188 24.18 -15.76 -19.95
N VAL A 189 22.97 -15.45 -19.48
CA VAL A 189 21.95 -16.45 -19.11
C VAL A 189 21.54 -17.31 -20.32
N LEU A 190 21.34 -16.70 -21.49
CA LEU A 190 21.01 -17.41 -22.72
C LEU A 190 22.15 -18.33 -23.17
N GLY A 191 23.40 -17.85 -23.11
CA GLY A 191 24.58 -18.65 -23.45
C GLY A 191 24.78 -19.83 -22.51
N GLU A 192 24.65 -19.61 -21.20
CA GLU A 192 24.75 -20.64 -20.17
C GLU A 192 23.60 -21.68 -20.28
N ALA A 193 22.40 -21.25 -20.66
CA ALA A 193 21.28 -22.15 -20.94
C ALA A 193 21.41 -22.91 -22.28
N GLY A 194 22.40 -22.57 -23.13
CA GLY A 194 22.57 -23.15 -24.46
C GLY A 194 21.54 -22.68 -25.50
N SER A 195 20.97 -21.49 -25.32
CA SER A 195 19.97 -20.92 -26.23
C SER A 195 20.61 -20.34 -27.49
N ARG A 196 19.95 -20.53 -28.63
CA ARG A 196 20.28 -19.84 -29.90
C ARG A 196 19.61 -18.47 -30.02
N CYS A 197 18.69 -18.14 -29.11
CA CYS A 197 18.04 -16.83 -29.10
C CYS A 197 19.01 -15.76 -28.58
N THR A 198 18.90 -14.54 -29.12
CA THR A 198 19.69 -13.38 -28.68
C THR A 198 19.00 -12.58 -27.58
N ARG A 199 17.69 -12.80 -27.37
CA ARG A 199 16.88 -12.11 -26.34
C ARG A 199 15.99 -13.10 -25.59
N ILE A 200 15.84 -12.89 -24.28
CA ILE A 200 14.94 -13.69 -23.44
C ILE A 200 13.48 -13.52 -23.90
N SER A 201 13.12 -12.33 -24.39
CA SER A 201 11.78 -12.10 -24.97
C SER A 201 11.44 -13.04 -26.11
N ASP A 202 12.41 -13.35 -26.97
CA ASP A 202 12.18 -14.17 -28.15
C ASP A 202 12.04 -15.64 -27.78
N LEU A 203 12.74 -16.06 -26.72
CA LEU A 203 12.67 -17.40 -26.17
C LEU A 203 11.34 -17.67 -25.46
N PHE A 204 10.75 -16.69 -24.78
CA PHE A 204 9.53 -16.87 -23.98
C PHE A 204 8.25 -16.33 -24.64
N LYS A 205 8.32 -15.72 -25.83
CA LYS A 205 7.17 -15.09 -26.51
C LYS A 205 5.92 -15.97 -26.66
N ALA A 206 6.09 -17.29 -26.75
CA ALA A 206 4.99 -18.24 -26.90
C ALA A 206 4.30 -18.58 -25.56
N LYS A 207 4.82 -18.10 -24.42
CA LYS A 207 4.22 -18.28 -23.10
C LYS A 207 3.43 -17.03 -22.74
N ALA A 208 2.12 -17.18 -22.58
CA ALA A 208 1.26 -16.09 -22.12
C ALA A 208 1.80 -15.55 -20.80
N ASP A 209 1.81 -14.23 -20.63
CA ASP A 209 2.21 -13.58 -19.39
C ASP A 209 3.60 -13.95 -18.83
N TRP A 210 4.55 -14.40 -19.67
CA TRP A 210 5.89 -14.78 -19.20
C TRP A 210 6.66 -13.63 -18.50
N ARG A 211 6.29 -12.37 -18.75
CA ARG A 211 6.86 -11.20 -18.08
C ARG A 211 6.50 -11.11 -16.60
N LYS A 212 5.45 -11.81 -16.16
CA LYS A 212 5.13 -11.97 -14.74
C LYS A 212 6.09 -12.96 -14.08
N LEU A 213 6.63 -13.92 -14.83
CA LEU A 213 7.66 -14.85 -14.36
C LEU A 213 9.07 -14.23 -14.34
N ILE A 214 9.46 -13.53 -15.41
CA ILE A 214 10.81 -12.97 -15.59
C ILE A 214 10.73 -11.46 -15.76
N GLN A 215 11.40 -10.71 -14.86
CA GLN A 215 11.51 -9.26 -14.93
C GLN A 215 12.72 -8.82 -15.73
N SER A 216 12.58 -7.73 -16.47
CA SER A 216 13.68 -7.04 -17.15
C SER A 216 13.91 -5.67 -16.54
N ASP A 217 15.17 -5.29 -16.36
CA ASP A 217 15.57 -3.93 -15.96
C ASP A 217 15.54 -2.92 -17.12
N LYS A 218 15.11 -3.34 -18.32
CA LYS A 218 15.16 -2.58 -19.58
C LYS A 218 16.57 -2.16 -20.03
N ARG A 219 17.63 -2.64 -19.36
CA ARG A 219 19.05 -2.42 -19.67
C ARG A 219 19.80 -3.73 -20.00
N GLY A 220 19.04 -4.81 -20.22
CA GLY A 220 19.56 -6.10 -20.64
C GLY A 220 19.79 -7.11 -19.52
N LYS A 221 19.39 -6.80 -18.27
CA LYS A 221 19.41 -7.75 -17.15
C LYS A 221 18.04 -8.38 -16.88
N TYR A 222 18.16 -9.68 -16.66
CA TYR A 222 17.28 -10.75 -16.26
C TYR A 222 17.12 -10.92 -14.74
N ARG A 223 15.92 -10.97 -14.15
CA ARG A 223 15.76 -11.68 -12.86
C ARG A 223 14.45 -12.44 -12.79
N LEU A 224 14.41 -13.46 -11.96
CA LEU A 224 13.16 -14.14 -11.63
C LEU A 224 12.31 -13.24 -10.73
N ASN A 225 10.99 -13.21 -10.98
CA ASN A 225 10.06 -12.35 -10.23
C ASN A 225 9.63 -13.01 -8.91
N ILE A 226 10.59 -13.27 -8.03
CA ILE A 226 10.34 -13.91 -6.73
C ILE A 226 10.94 -13.06 -5.62
N LYS A 227 10.28 -13.05 -4.46
CA LYS A 227 10.82 -12.49 -3.22
C LYS A 227 11.31 -13.67 -2.38
N PHE A 228 12.57 -13.67 -1.99
CA PHE A 228 13.06 -14.57 -0.95
C PHE A 228 12.76 -13.91 0.40
N SER A 229 12.16 -14.69 1.30
CA SER A 229 11.97 -14.30 2.70
C SER A 229 13.30 -14.23 3.44
#